data_AF-A0A4Q5YKQ3-F1
#
_entry.id   AF-A0A4Q5YKQ3-F1
#
_cell.length_a   1.000
_cell.length_b   1.000
_cell.length_c   1.000
_cell.angle_alpha   90.00
_cell.angle_beta   90.00
_cell.angle_gamma   90.00
#
_symmetry.space_group_name_H-M   'P 1'
#
loop_
_entity.id
_entity.type
_entity.pdbx_description
1 polymer ?
#
loop_
_entity_poly.entity_id
_entity_poly.type
_entity_poly.pdbx_seq_one_letter_code
_entity_poly.pdbx_strand_id
1 'polypeptide(L)'
;ALPIGPNVLMGNDVPEVLGKTNERENRSKISISAESKEEADKLYNGLSAGGEIEMPISDSPWGSYFGMFRDKYGIEWMIDYDARFKGKV
;
A
#
# COMPACT_ATOMS: atom_id res chain seq x y z
N ALA A 1 -3.48 6.78 12.46
CA ALA A 1 -2.14 6.30 12.09
C ALA A 1 -1.38 6.02 13.39
N LEU A 2 -1.12 4.75 13.71
CA LEU A 2 -0.32 4.34 14.85
C LEU A 2 1.15 4.19 14.39
N PRO A 3 2.10 5.00 14.89
CA PRO A 3 3.50 4.84 14.52
C PRO A 3 4.09 3.55 15.11
N ILE A 4 4.79 2.77 14.28
CA ILE A 4 5.51 1.54 14.64
C ILE A 4 6.95 1.65 14.09
N GLY A 5 7.87 2.13 14.92
CA GLY A 5 9.22 2.47 14.47
C GLY A 5 9.16 3.55 13.38
N PRO A 6 9.82 3.37 12.22
CA PRO A 6 9.72 4.32 11.09
C PRO A 6 8.43 4.18 10.27
N ASN A 7 7.56 3.20 10.59
CA ASN A 7 6.38 2.87 9.80
C ASN A 7 5.09 3.37 10.46
N VAL A 8 3.99 3.33 9.71
CA VAL A 8 2.65 3.66 10.21
C VAL A 8 1.70 2.50 9.97
N LEU A 9 1.04 2.04 11.04
CA LEU A 9 -0.13 1.20 10.93
C LEU A 9 -1.39 2.07 10.78
N MET A 10 -2.09 1.92 9.66
CA MET A 10 -3.38 2.55 9.41
C MET A 10 -4.45 1.47 9.32
N GLY A 11 -5.52 1.65 10.10
CA GLY A 11 -6.76 0.88 9.97
C GLY A 11 -7.87 1.81 9.50
N ASN A 12 -8.73 1.32 8.61
CA ASN A 12 -9.95 1.97 8.19
C ASN A 12 -11.14 1.10 8.59
N ASP A 13 -12.24 1.74 8.96
CA ASP A 13 -13.50 1.05 9.21
C ASP A 13 -14.34 0.98 7.93
N VAL A 14 -15.41 0.20 7.98
CA VAL A 14 -16.36 -0.04 6.91
C VAL A 14 -17.71 0.48 7.32
N PRO A 15 -18.23 1.52 6.66
CA PRO A 15 -19.63 1.91 6.83
C PRO A 15 -20.57 0.73 6.54
N GLU A 16 -21.55 0.50 7.41
CA GLU A 16 -22.51 -0.62 7.31
C GLU A 16 -23.24 -0.69 5.95
N VAL A 17 -23.47 0.46 5.32
CA VAL A 17 -24.09 0.59 3.99
C VAL A 17 -23.31 -0.13 2.88
N LEU A 18 -22.02 -0.41 3.09
CA LEU A 18 -21.15 -1.09 2.13
C LEU A 18 -21.12 -2.62 2.32
N GLY A 19 -22.03 -3.17 3.13
CA GLY A 19 -22.21 -4.61 3.30
C GLY A 19 -21.20 -5.27 4.25
N LYS A 20 -21.32 -6.59 4.41
CA LYS A 20 -20.47 -7.40 5.28
C LYS A 20 -19.12 -7.68 4.61
N THR A 21 -18.03 -7.46 5.34
CA THR A 21 -16.69 -7.88 4.93
C THR A 21 -16.57 -9.40 4.90
N ASN A 22 -15.71 -9.91 4.02
CA ASN A 22 -15.34 -11.33 3.94
C ASN A 22 -13.82 -11.46 3.80
N GLU A 23 -13.28 -12.69 3.82
CA GLU A 23 -11.83 -12.93 3.79
C GLU A 23 -11.14 -12.50 2.48
N ARG A 24 -11.91 -12.27 1.39
CA ARG A 24 -11.44 -11.64 0.14
C ARG A 24 -11.64 -10.12 0.12
N GLU A 25 -12.19 -9.57 1.18
CA GLU A 25 -12.43 -8.14 1.41
C GLU A 25 -11.87 -7.74 2.77
N ASN A 26 -10.67 -8.22 3.11
CA ASN A 26 -9.93 -7.67 4.24
C ASN A 26 -9.56 -6.24 3.87
N ARG A 27 -10.45 -5.29 4.20
CA ARG A 27 -10.36 -3.86 3.88
C ARG A 27 -9.31 -3.18 4.77
N SER A 28 -8.14 -3.78 4.90
CA SER A 28 -6.98 -3.26 5.59
C SER A 28 -5.80 -3.43 4.66
N LYS A 29 -5.18 -2.31 4.29
CA LYS A 29 -4.02 -2.27 3.39
C LYS A 29 -2.78 -1.95 4.19
N ILE A 30 -1.68 -2.67 3.92
CA ILE A 30 -0.37 -2.33 4.46
C ILE A 30 0.26 -1.31 3.52
N SER A 31 0.59 -0.13 4.04
CA SER A 31 1.28 0.92 3.28
C SER A 31 2.76 0.91 3.59
N ILE A 32 3.60 0.93 2.56
CA ILE A 32 5.05 1.14 2.68
C ILE A 32 5.42 2.40 1.92
N SER A 33 5.98 3.37 2.64
CA SER A 33 6.62 4.54 2.06
C SER A 33 8.10 4.23 1.84
N ALA A 34 8.48 3.97 0.59
CA ALA A 34 9.85 3.70 0.18
C ALA A 34 10.73 4.97 0.28
N GLU A 35 12.04 4.79 0.37
CA GLU A 35 13.02 5.87 0.43
C GLU A 35 13.47 6.35 -0.97
N SER A 36 13.17 5.57 -2.01
CA SER A 36 13.53 5.86 -3.42
C SER A 36 12.56 5.21 -4.40
N LYS A 37 12.55 5.67 -5.66
CA LYS A 37 11.78 5.01 -6.74
C LYS A 37 12.28 3.58 -6.99
N GLU A 38 13.59 3.37 -6.93
CA GLU A 38 14.22 2.07 -7.14
C GLU A 38 13.83 1.06 -6.06
N GLU A 39 13.75 1.52 -4.80
CA GLU A 39 13.22 0.69 -3.71
C GLU A 39 11.73 0.41 -3.90
N ALA A 40 10.94 1.41 -4.28
CA ALA A 40 9.52 1.24 -4.55
C ALA A 40 9.28 0.18 -5.65
N ASP A 41 10.03 0.24 -6.75
CA ASP A 41 9.98 -0.76 -7.83
C ASP A 41 10.39 -2.15 -7.33
N LYS A 42 11.44 -2.24 -6.52
CA LYS A 42 11.90 -3.52 -5.97
C LYS A 42 10.85 -4.15 -5.06
N LEU A 43 10.26 -3.37 -4.15
CA LEU A 43 9.20 -3.82 -3.24
C LEU A 43 7.96 -4.22 -4.02
N TYR A 44 7.51 -3.37 -4.95
CA TYR A 44 6.33 -3.61 -5.77
C TYR A 44 6.47 -4.90 -6.59
N ASN A 45 7.55 -5.06 -7.34
CA ASN A 45 7.77 -6.25 -8.17
C ASN A 45 7.94 -7.53 -7.35
N GLY A 46 8.58 -7.44 -6.18
CA GLY A 46 8.80 -8.60 -5.31
C GLY A 46 7.53 -9.07 -4.60
N LEU A 47 6.77 -8.15 -4.00
CA LEU A 47 5.58 -8.46 -3.22
C LEU A 47 4.35 -8.77 -4.10
N SER A 48 4.26 -8.17 -5.28
CA SER A 48 3.16 -8.43 -6.21
C SER A 48 3.31 -9.74 -7.00
N ALA A 49 4.45 -10.42 -6.90
CA ALA A 49 4.73 -11.63 -7.67
C ALA A 49 3.72 -12.75 -7.37
N GLY A 50 2.94 -13.13 -8.39
CA GLY A 50 1.88 -14.14 -8.29
C GLY A 50 0.62 -13.65 -7.58
N GLY A 51 0.51 -12.34 -7.35
CA GLY A 51 -0.69 -11.67 -6.84
C GLY A 51 -1.56 -11.06 -7.95
N GLU A 52 -2.46 -10.18 -7.54
CA GLU A 52 -3.38 -9.43 -8.39
C GLU A 52 -3.05 -7.94 -8.34
N ILE A 53 -2.69 -7.37 -9.49
CA ILE A 53 -2.41 -5.93 -9.59
C ILE A 53 -3.72 -5.15 -9.60
N GLU A 54 -3.92 -4.30 -8.60
CA GLU A 54 -5.07 -3.36 -8.55
C GLU A 54 -4.72 -2.05 -9.27
N MET A 55 -3.51 -1.54 -9.03
CA MET A 55 -2.97 -0.34 -9.65
C MET A 55 -1.47 -0.55 -9.98
N PRO A 56 -1.10 -0.49 -11.27
CA PRO A 56 0.30 -0.44 -11.70
C PRO A 56 1.05 0.68 -10.99
N ILE A 57 2.31 0.44 -10.60
CA ILE A 57 3.13 1.49 -10.01
C ILE A 57 3.46 2.57 -11.06
N SER A 58 3.13 3.82 -10.77
CA SER A 58 3.41 4.95 -11.66
C SER A 58 3.44 6.27 -10.90
N ASP A 59 3.86 7.35 -11.58
CA ASP A 59 3.68 8.70 -11.04
C ASP A 59 2.18 9.01 -10.93
N SER A 60 1.75 9.33 -9.71
CA SER A 60 0.34 9.56 -9.37
C SER A 60 -0.05 11.03 -9.55
N PRO A 61 -1.36 11.33 -9.74
CA PRO A 61 -1.85 12.71 -9.83
C PRO A 61 -1.59 13.59 -8.60
N TRP A 62 -1.35 13.00 -7.43
CA TRP A 62 -1.06 13.71 -6.18
C TRP A 62 0.46 13.87 -5.91
N GLY A 63 1.30 13.46 -6.86
CA GLY A 63 2.73 13.78 -6.90
C GLY A 63 3.66 12.77 -6.24
N SER A 64 3.15 11.61 -5.81
CA SER A 64 3.99 10.48 -5.37
C SER A 64 4.11 9.42 -6.47
N TYR A 65 5.13 8.58 -6.39
CA TYR A 65 5.22 7.35 -7.18
C TYR A 65 4.48 6.25 -6.42
N PHE A 66 3.39 5.70 -6.95
CA PHE A 66 2.42 4.91 -6.18
C PHE A 66 1.91 3.69 -6.95
N GLY A 67 1.71 2.58 -6.25
CA GLY A 67 1.09 1.36 -6.77
C GLY A 67 0.35 0.57 -5.70
N MET A 68 -0.58 -0.29 -6.13
CA MET A 68 -1.44 -1.07 -5.25
C MET A 68 -1.68 -2.47 -5.82
N PHE A 69 -1.66 -3.48 -4.97
CA PHE A 69 -1.88 -4.87 -5.38
C PHE A 69 -2.27 -5.72 -4.18
N ARG A 70 -2.85 -6.88 -4.48
CA ARG A 70 -3.01 -7.98 -3.54
C ARG A 70 -1.94 -9.03 -3.80
N ASP A 71 -1.19 -9.44 -2.80
CA ASP A 71 -0.20 -10.51 -2.96
C ASP A 71 -0.84 -11.90 -3.07
N LYS A 72 -0.04 -12.92 -3.37
CA LYS A 72 -0.50 -14.31 -3.52
C LYS A 72 -1.07 -14.94 -2.23
N TYR A 73 -0.90 -14.29 -1.08
CA TYR A 73 -1.43 -14.72 0.21
C TYR A 73 -2.71 -13.96 0.59
N GLY A 74 -3.16 -13.02 -0.25
CA GLY A 74 -4.37 -12.24 -0.04
C GLY A 74 -4.17 -10.93 0.72
N ILE A 75 -2.92 -10.53 1.00
CA ILE A 75 -2.62 -9.27 1.70
C ILE A 75 -2.65 -8.13 0.69
N GLU A 76 -3.37 -7.05 1.01
CA GLU A 76 -3.41 -5.85 0.18
C GLU A 76 -2.30 -4.88 0.57
N TRP A 77 -1.57 -4.39 -0.43
CA TRP A 77 -0.40 -3.54 -0.28
C TRP A 77 -0.57 -2.23 -1.02
N MET A 78 -0.08 -1.15 -0.42
CA MET A 78 0.15 0.14 -1.06
C MET A 78 1.64 0.46 -0.96
N ILE A 79 2.28 0.68 -2.11
CA ILE A 79 3.68 1.10 -2.17
C ILE A 79 3.67 2.54 -2.65
N ASP A 80 4.28 3.42 -1.88
CA ASP A 80 4.40 4.84 -2.19
C ASP A 80 5.84 5.32 -2.06
N TYR A 81 6.25 6.25 -2.89
CA TYR A 81 7.44 7.05 -2.72
C TYR A 81 7.09 8.51 -2.98
N ASP A 82 7.18 9.34 -1.95
CA ASP A 82 7.05 10.80 -2.06
C ASP A 82 8.40 11.45 -1.76
N ALA A 83 9.00 12.11 -2.75
CA ALA A 83 10.27 12.81 -2.60
C ALA A 83 10.24 13.95 -1.57
N ARG A 84 9.04 14.44 -1.20
CA ARG A 84 8.84 15.45 -0.14
C ARG A 84 8.85 14.82 1.24
N PHE A 85 8.58 13.52 1.36
CA PHE A 85 8.48 12.82 2.63
C PHE A 85 9.85 12.29 3.06
N LYS A 86 10.42 12.85 4.13
CA LYS A 86 11.76 12.50 4.63
C LYS A 86 11.76 11.51 5.80
N GLY A 87 10.81 10.59 5.84
CA GLY A 87 10.80 9.50 6.83
C GLY A 87 10.55 9.95 8.28
N LYS A 88 9.81 11.05 8.48
CA LYS A 88 9.33 11.46 9.81
C LYS A 88 7.82 11.63 9.76
N VAL A 89 7.13 10.69 10.40
CA VAL A 89 5.77 10.84 10.87
C VAL A 89 5.83 11.55 12.23
#